data_AF-A0A536U8G7-F1
#
_entry.id   AF-A0A536U8G7-F1
#
_cell.length_a   1.000
_cell.length_b   1.000
_cell.length_c   1.000
_cell.angle_alpha   90.00
_cell.angle_beta   90.00
_cell.angle_gamma   90.00
#
_symmetry.space_group_name_H-M   'P 1'
#
loop_
_entity.id
_entity.type
_entity.pdbx_description
1 polymer ?
#
loop_
_entity_poly.entity_id
_entity_poly.type
_entity_poly.pdbx_seq_one_letter_code
_entity_poly.pdbx_strand_id
1 'polypeptide(L)'
;MFPHRSHSLARLALSLALLLGVAGIGYDAVAQKAPVVPPTPAPAVPAASTRPLTAEIVYRMLVGDIALQRGAPALAARAYYEAARDSQDAQIARRATEVALFARQRDLALEAARLWSKLDPSADRAKQMVATLSQPGSGGDIKAELERVLAEAGADSKTLADAFVQLNQALAAQADKTVVYRLIVELAKPYPGVAEAHFAVALAGYNTGLSDLEITAASIRAADRALELKPGWERAALIKADLLAKTSPEGAIRYLNGFLASVPESHAATGALAQLYVEQK
;
A
#
# COMPACT_ATOMS: atom_id res chain seq x y z
N MET A 1 -53.90 -2.05 22.60
CA MET A 1 -54.66 -2.03 21.33
C MET A 1 -53.70 -2.47 20.23
N PHE A 2 -54.09 -3.46 19.42
CA PHE A 2 -53.29 -4.13 18.37
C PHE A 2 -54.18 -4.31 17.12
N PRO A 3 -53.66 -4.72 15.94
CA PRO A 3 -52.27 -4.72 15.45
C PRO A 3 -52.13 -3.59 14.37
N HIS A 4 -51.33 -3.56 13.30
CA HIS A 4 -50.30 -4.41 12.65
C HIS A 4 -49.40 -3.46 11.78
N ARG A 5 -48.49 -3.82 10.85
CA ARG A 5 -48.11 -5.08 10.16
C ARG A 5 -46.60 -5.33 10.25
N SER A 6 -46.24 -6.60 10.33
CA SER A 6 -44.88 -7.11 10.08
C SER A 6 -44.83 -7.82 8.72
N HIS A 7 -43.73 -7.70 7.98
CA HIS A 7 -43.39 -8.68 6.93
C HIS A 7 -41.96 -9.17 7.10
N SER A 8 -41.84 -10.32 7.77
CA SER A 8 -40.73 -11.26 7.57
C SER A 8 -40.87 -11.92 6.19
N LEU A 9 -39.75 -12.33 5.60
CA LEU A 9 -39.55 -13.55 4.80
C LEU A 9 -38.05 -13.55 4.42
N ALA A 10 -37.16 -14.20 5.18
CA ALA A 10 -36.99 -15.65 5.34
C ALA A 10 -36.42 -16.33 4.09
N ARG A 11 -35.26 -16.97 4.32
CA ARG A 11 -34.49 -17.84 3.42
C ARG A 11 -35.37 -18.80 2.62
N LEU A 12 -35.02 -19.03 1.35
CA LEU A 12 -35.23 -20.33 0.71
C LEU A 12 -33.90 -20.87 0.18
N ALA A 13 -33.73 -22.19 0.24
CA ALA A 13 -32.58 -22.89 -0.28
C ALA A 13 -33.00 -24.26 -0.83
N LEU A 14 -32.23 -24.72 -1.82
CA LEU A 14 -32.05 -26.13 -2.21
C LEU A 14 -33.22 -26.88 -2.88
N SER A 15 -32.88 -27.61 -3.95
CA SER A 15 -33.64 -28.76 -4.55
C SER A 15 -35.02 -28.43 -5.16
N LEU A 16 -35.62 -29.26 -6.03
CA LEU A 16 -35.31 -30.65 -6.44
C LEU A 16 -35.43 -30.83 -7.98
N ALA A 17 -35.20 -32.05 -8.48
CA ALA A 17 -35.02 -32.34 -9.91
C ALA A 17 -36.22 -33.01 -10.61
N LEU A 18 -36.05 -33.19 -11.93
CA LEU A 18 -36.59 -34.24 -12.81
C LEU A 18 -38.03 -34.12 -13.37
N LEU A 19 -38.09 -34.00 -14.71
CA LEU A 19 -39.11 -34.52 -15.65
C LEU A 19 -38.48 -34.38 -17.05
N LEU A 20 -37.83 -35.39 -17.64
CA LEU A 20 -38.40 -36.60 -18.27
C LEU A 20 -39.52 -36.29 -19.29
N GLY A 21 -39.14 -36.22 -20.56
CA GLY A 21 -40.03 -36.14 -21.72
C GLY A 21 -39.35 -36.79 -22.93
N VAL A 22 -39.99 -37.79 -23.54
CA VAL A 22 -39.39 -38.65 -24.57
C VAL A 22 -39.92 -38.29 -25.95
N ALA A 23 -39.02 -38.18 -26.93
CA ALA A 23 -39.33 -38.25 -28.35
C ALA A 23 -38.22 -39.04 -29.05
N GLY A 24 -38.52 -40.28 -29.46
CA GLY A 24 -37.56 -41.13 -30.16
C GLY A 24 -37.60 -40.91 -31.68
N ILE A 25 -36.44 -40.71 -32.29
CA ILE A 25 -36.23 -40.86 -33.74
C ILE A 25 -35.09 -41.86 -33.91
N GLY A 26 -35.39 -43.00 -34.54
CA GLY A 26 -34.40 -44.05 -34.78
C GLY A 26 -33.45 -43.68 -35.92
N TYR A 27 -32.15 -43.83 -35.69
CA TYR A 27 -31.12 -43.87 -36.73
C TYR A 27 -30.18 -45.03 -36.44
N ASP A 28 -30.26 -46.08 -37.25
CA ASP A 28 -29.28 -47.17 -37.27
C ASP A 28 -27.96 -46.67 -37.88
N ALA A 29 -27.16 -46.00 -37.05
CA ALA A 29 -25.82 -45.56 -37.41
C ALA A 29 -24.86 -46.76 -37.44
N VAL A 30 -24.69 -47.35 -38.63
CA VAL A 30 -23.70 -48.42 -38.88
C VAL A 30 -22.32 -47.96 -38.39
N ALA A 31 -21.80 -48.67 -37.39
CA ALA A 31 -20.53 -48.33 -36.73
C ALA A 31 -19.31 -48.63 -37.64
N GLN A 32 -19.04 -47.74 -38.60
CA GLN A 32 -17.78 -47.74 -39.33
C GLN A 32 -16.62 -47.49 -38.36
N LYS A 33 -15.78 -48.50 -38.16
CA LYS A 33 -14.62 -48.44 -37.28
C LYS A 33 -13.54 -47.55 -37.92
N ALA A 34 -13.49 -46.29 -37.51
CA ALA A 34 -12.53 -45.32 -38.01
C ALA A 34 -11.07 -45.82 -37.83
N PRO A 35 -10.14 -45.52 -38.77
CA PRO A 35 -8.75 -45.92 -38.65
C PRO A 35 -8.10 -45.28 -37.42
N VAL A 36 -7.45 -46.09 -36.59
CA VAL A 36 -6.63 -45.59 -35.47
C VAL A 36 -5.33 -45.06 -36.05
N VAL A 37 -5.25 -43.75 -36.27
CA VAL A 37 -3.99 -43.06 -36.55
C VAL A 37 -3.16 -43.09 -35.27
N PRO A 38 -1.92 -43.64 -35.27
CA PRO A 38 -1.07 -43.61 -34.09
C PRO A 38 -0.70 -42.15 -33.75
N PRO A 39 -0.64 -41.77 -32.46
CA PRO A 39 -0.35 -40.40 -32.07
C PRO A 39 1.08 -40.01 -32.49
N THR A 40 1.21 -38.98 -33.31
CA THR A 40 2.49 -38.32 -33.60
C THR A 40 3.15 -37.91 -32.29
N PRO A 41 4.44 -38.22 -32.05
CA PRO A 41 5.14 -37.77 -30.85
C PRO A 41 5.11 -36.24 -30.74
N ALA A 42 4.55 -35.73 -29.64
CA ALA A 42 4.61 -34.31 -29.33
C ALA A 42 6.08 -33.91 -29.08
N PRO A 43 6.52 -32.69 -29.47
CA PRO A 43 7.86 -32.22 -29.17
C PRO A 43 8.16 -32.28 -27.67
N ALA A 44 9.26 -32.93 -27.30
CA ALA A 44 9.67 -33.02 -25.91
C ALA A 44 10.06 -31.62 -25.40
N VAL A 45 9.19 -31.01 -24.58
CA VAL A 45 9.54 -29.83 -23.78
C VAL A 45 10.74 -30.20 -22.91
N PRO A 46 11.81 -29.39 -22.85
CA PRO A 46 12.95 -29.68 -22.00
C PRO A 46 12.51 -29.86 -20.54
N ALA A 47 12.74 -31.04 -19.98
CA ALA A 47 12.41 -31.34 -18.60
C ALA A 47 13.35 -30.56 -17.67
N ALA A 48 12.92 -29.37 -17.24
CA ALA A 48 13.54 -28.66 -16.13
C ALA A 48 13.59 -29.61 -14.91
N SER A 49 14.73 -29.67 -14.24
CA SER A 49 15.03 -30.66 -13.20
C SER A 49 14.36 -30.32 -11.86
N THR A 50 13.03 -30.38 -11.85
CA THR A 50 12.21 -30.24 -10.64
C THR A 50 12.52 -31.35 -9.64
N ARG A 51 12.57 -31.00 -8.36
CA ARG A 51 12.60 -32.01 -7.30
C ARG A 51 11.22 -32.66 -7.16
N PRO A 52 11.12 -33.93 -6.74
CA PRO A 52 9.82 -34.54 -6.44
C PRO A 52 9.06 -33.69 -5.41
N LEU A 53 7.80 -33.38 -5.72
CA LEU A 53 6.93 -32.59 -4.85
C LEU A 53 6.68 -33.34 -3.54
N THR A 54 7.19 -32.79 -2.44
CA THR A 54 6.97 -33.34 -1.09
C THR A 54 5.66 -32.84 -0.49
N ALA A 55 5.13 -33.56 0.49
CA ALA A 55 3.97 -33.12 1.27
C ALA A 55 4.17 -31.73 1.90
N GLU A 56 5.39 -31.37 2.28
CA GLU A 56 5.75 -30.04 2.81
C GLU A 56 5.63 -28.93 1.75
N ILE A 57 6.06 -29.19 0.50
CA ILE A 57 5.90 -28.22 -0.60
C ILE A 57 4.40 -28.01 -0.90
N VAL A 58 3.63 -29.09 -0.97
CA VAL A 58 2.16 -29.02 -1.19
C VAL A 58 1.47 -28.30 -0.03
N TYR A 59 1.87 -28.57 1.21
CA TYR A 59 1.35 -27.88 2.40
C TYR A 59 1.60 -26.36 2.32
N ARG A 60 2.81 -25.92 1.96
CA ARG A 60 3.10 -24.47 1.80
C ARG A 60 2.31 -23.82 0.67
N MET A 61 2.07 -24.53 -0.44
CA MET A 61 1.19 -24.03 -1.50
C MET A 61 -0.26 -23.84 -1.00
N LEU A 62 -0.79 -24.81 -0.24
CA LEU A 62 -2.13 -24.72 0.37
C LEU A 62 -2.22 -23.60 1.42
N VAL A 63 -1.17 -23.39 2.23
CA VAL A 63 -1.06 -22.22 3.12
C VAL A 63 -1.10 -20.92 2.31
N GLY A 64 -0.44 -20.89 1.15
CA GLY A 64 -0.48 -19.78 0.20
C GLY A 64 -1.88 -19.46 -0.30
N ASP A 65 -2.62 -20.46 -0.80
CA ASP A 65 -3.98 -20.24 -1.33
C ASP A 65 -5.01 -19.92 -0.22
N ILE A 66 -4.90 -20.53 0.97
CA ILE A 66 -5.74 -20.19 2.13
C ILE A 66 -5.45 -18.75 2.60
N ALA A 67 -4.19 -18.30 2.57
CA ALA A 67 -3.82 -16.93 2.88
C ALA A 67 -4.37 -15.93 1.85
N LEU A 68 -4.36 -16.26 0.55
CA LEU A 68 -5.04 -15.46 -0.49
C LEU A 68 -6.55 -15.35 -0.23
N GLN A 69 -7.23 -16.46 0.01
CA GLN A 69 -8.67 -16.50 0.30
C GLN A 69 -9.06 -15.70 1.55
N ARG A 70 -8.15 -15.58 2.53
CA ARG A 70 -8.35 -14.80 3.77
C ARG A 70 -7.88 -13.35 3.68
N GLY A 71 -7.51 -12.85 2.48
CA GLY A 71 -7.08 -11.47 2.31
C GLY A 71 -5.69 -11.16 2.90
N ALA A 72 -4.84 -12.18 3.08
CA ALA A 72 -3.48 -12.07 3.62
C ALA A 72 -2.40 -12.33 2.54
N PRO A 73 -2.35 -11.55 1.44
CA PRO A 73 -1.46 -11.84 0.30
C PRO A 73 0.03 -11.75 0.69
N ALA A 74 0.38 -10.96 1.69
CA ALA A 74 1.72 -10.87 2.26
C ALA A 74 2.24 -12.21 2.82
N LEU A 75 1.37 -12.99 3.47
CA LEU A 75 1.70 -14.34 3.94
C LEU A 75 1.73 -15.33 2.76
N ALA A 76 0.80 -15.17 1.81
CA ALA A 76 0.73 -16.03 0.64
C ALA A 76 1.99 -15.94 -0.23
N ALA A 77 2.49 -14.74 -0.49
CA ALA A 77 3.70 -14.48 -1.25
C ALA A 77 4.91 -15.20 -0.64
N ARG A 78 5.05 -15.13 0.68
CA ARG A 78 6.12 -15.79 1.42
C ARG A 78 6.03 -17.31 1.34
N ALA A 79 4.85 -17.89 1.58
CA ALA A 79 4.63 -19.33 1.52
C ALA A 79 4.92 -19.89 0.11
N TYR A 80 4.48 -19.19 -0.94
CA TYR A 80 4.76 -19.56 -2.33
C TYR A 80 6.25 -19.42 -2.70
N TYR A 81 6.94 -18.38 -2.24
CA TYR A 81 8.39 -18.24 -2.48
C TYR A 81 9.20 -19.35 -1.80
N GLU A 82 8.86 -19.70 -0.56
CA GLU A 82 9.52 -20.80 0.16
C GLU A 82 9.23 -22.16 -0.47
N ALA A 83 8.00 -22.38 -0.97
CA ALA A 83 7.66 -23.56 -1.77
C ALA A 83 8.49 -23.64 -3.07
N ALA A 84 8.64 -22.52 -3.80
CA ALA A 84 9.43 -22.44 -5.03
C ALA A 84 10.93 -22.68 -4.79
N ARG A 85 11.47 -22.11 -3.71
CA ARG A 85 12.88 -22.28 -3.33
C ARG A 85 13.19 -23.74 -3.01
N ASP A 86 12.30 -24.41 -2.28
CA ASP A 86 12.56 -25.76 -1.80
C ASP A 86 12.28 -26.83 -2.89
N SER A 87 11.31 -26.59 -3.79
CA SER A 87 11.03 -27.44 -4.97
C SER A 87 12.04 -27.28 -6.11
N GLN A 88 12.60 -26.07 -6.28
CA GLN A 88 13.28 -25.63 -7.52
C GLN A 88 12.37 -25.74 -8.76
N ASP A 89 11.07 -25.46 -8.61
CA ASP A 89 10.08 -25.46 -9.69
C ASP A 89 9.84 -24.06 -10.28
N ALA A 90 9.95 -23.92 -11.60
CA ALA A 90 9.81 -22.65 -12.31
C ALA A 90 8.37 -22.10 -12.32
N GLN A 91 7.34 -22.95 -12.31
CA GLN A 91 5.94 -22.53 -12.24
C GLN A 91 5.56 -22.08 -10.83
N ILE A 92 6.08 -22.73 -9.79
CA ILE A 92 5.91 -22.27 -8.41
C ILE A 92 6.69 -20.94 -8.20
N ALA A 93 7.88 -20.78 -8.80
CA ALA A 93 8.61 -19.50 -8.77
C ALA A 93 7.88 -18.37 -9.52
N ARG A 94 7.26 -18.66 -10.68
CA ARG A 94 6.37 -17.72 -11.39
C ARG A 94 5.18 -17.33 -10.52
N ARG A 95 4.50 -18.29 -9.91
CA ARG A 95 3.35 -18.06 -9.01
C ARG A 95 3.76 -17.23 -7.78
N ALA A 96 4.93 -17.48 -7.20
CA ALA A 96 5.49 -16.67 -6.13
C ALA A 96 5.73 -15.21 -6.57
N THR A 97 6.25 -15.01 -7.78
CA THR A 97 6.44 -13.68 -8.39
C THR A 97 5.11 -12.95 -8.55
N GLU A 98 4.11 -13.61 -9.14
CA GLU A 98 2.76 -13.06 -9.36
C GLU A 98 2.06 -12.69 -8.03
N VAL A 99 2.17 -13.54 -7.01
CA VAL A 99 1.56 -13.29 -5.70
C VAL A 99 2.32 -12.21 -4.92
N ALA A 100 3.65 -12.14 -5.00
CA ALA A 100 4.44 -11.07 -4.35
C ALA A 100 4.18 -9.70 -4.97
N LEU A 101 4.01 -9.62 -6.30
CA LEU A 101 3.56 -8.41 -7.00
C LEU A 101 2.18 -7.96 -6.50
N PHE A 102 1.21 -8.88 -6.44
CA PHE A 102 -0.13 -8.60 -5.92
C PHE A 102 -0.11 -8.16 -4.45
N ALA A 103 0.77 -8.76 -3.63
CA ALA A 103 0.99 -8.39 -2.24
C ALA A 103 1.71 -7.03 -2.06
N ARG A 104 2.18 -6.39 -3.15
CA ARG A 104 3.07 -5.22 -3.15
C ARG A 104 4.38 -5.45 -2.36
N GLN A 105 4.84 -6.70 -2.26
CA GLN A 105 6.13 -7.06 -1.68
C GLN A 105 7.20 -7.02 -2.76
N ARG A 106 7.66 -5.82 -3.11
CA ARG A 106 8.59 -5.56 -4.21
C ARG A 106 9.85 -6.44 -4.16
N ASP A 107 10.50 -6.51 -3.00
CA ASP A 107 11.77 -7.22 -2.85
C ASP A 107 11.61 -8.74 -2.98
N LEU A 108 10.52 -9.28 -2.39
CA LEU A 108 10.19 -10.70 -2.54
C LEU A 108 9.78 -11.04 -3.98
N ALA A 109 9.12 -10.11 -4.70
CA ALA A 109 8.84 -10.27 -6.11
C ALA A 109 10.12 -10.29 -6.96
N LEU A 110 11.11 -9.47 -6.61
CA LEU A 110 12.43 -9.46 -7.26
C LEU A 110 13.22 -10.75 -6.96
N GLU A 111 13.21 -11.24 -5.72
CA GLU A 111 13.79 -12.54 -5.35
C GLU A 111 13.11 -13.70 -6.11
N ALA A 112 11.77 -13.74 -6.14
CA ALA A 112 11.00 -14.74 -6.85
C ALA A 112 11.22 -14.68 -8.38
N ALA A 113 11.28 -13.49 -8.98
CA ALA A 113 11.57 -13.30 -10.40
C ALA A 113 12.99 -13.75 -10.75
N ARG A 114 13.98 -13.49 -9.88
CA ARG A 114 15.36 -13.98 -10.03
C ARG A 114 15.44 -15.50 -9.93
N LEU A 115 14.70 -16.11 -9.01
CA LEU A 115 14.58 -17.56 -8.91
C LEU A 115 13.92 -18.16 -10.17
N TRP A 116 12.80 -17.60 -10.62
CA TRP A 116 12.11 -18.02 -11.85
C TRP A 116 13.03 -17.92 -13.07
N SER A 117 13.70 -16.77 -13.28
CA SER A 117 14.63 -16.57 -14.39
C SER A 117 15.88 -17.46 -14.34
N LYS A 118 16.22 -18.03 -13.17
CA LYS A 118 17.29 -19.01 -13.00
C LYS A 118 16.82 -20.43 -13.33
N LEU A 119 15.59 -20.79 -12.93
CA LEU A 119 15.00 -22.11 -13.15
C LEU A 119 14.47 -22.29 -14.58
N ASP A 120 14.04 -21.19 -15.21
CA ASP A 120 13.66 -21.13 -16.62
C ASP A 120 14.36 -19.95 -17.32
N PRO A 121 15.57 -20.16 -17.85
CA PRO A 121 16.28 -19.16 -18.65
C PRO A 121 15.62 -18.84 -20.00
N SER A 122 14.58 -19.59 -20.41
CA SER A 122 13.82 -19.31 -21.64
C SER A 122 12.66 -18.33 -21.41
N ALA A 123 12.18 -18.18 -20.17
CA ALA A 123 11.11 -17.26 -19.81
C ALA A 123 11.55 -15.78 -19.91
N ASP A 124 11.38 -15.17 -21.08
CA ASP A 124 11.63 -13.73 -21.27
C ASP A 124 10.78 -12.84 -20.35
N ARG A 125 9.58 -13.30 -19.97
CA ARG A 125 8.75 -12.63 -18.95
C ARG A 125 9.42 -12.60 -17.57
N ALA A 126 10.22 -13.60 -17.22
CA ALA A 126 10.99 -13.61 -15.97
C ALA A 126 12.13 -12.56 -16.04
N LYS A 127 12.86 -12.52 -17.17
CA LYS A 127 13.93 -11.53 -17.43
C LYS A 127 13.40 -10.11 -17.40
N GLN A 128 12.26 -9.86 -18.06
CA GLN A 128 11.54 -8.59 -18.05
C GLN A 128 11.17 -8.19 -16.61
N MET A 129 10.62 -9.11 -15.81
CA MET A 129 10.23 -8.81 -14.44
C MET A 129 11.44 -8.53 -13.54
N VAL A 130 12.56 -9.23 -13.70
CA VAL A 130 13.82 -8.90 -13.00
C VAL A 130 14.34 -7.53 -13.42
N ALA A 131 14.31 -7.20 -14.71
CA ALA A 131 14.76 -5.90 -15.22
C ALA A 131 13.89 -4.75 -14.70
N THR A 132 12.56 -4.86 -14.80
CA THR A 132 11.61 -3.89 -14.22
C THR A 132 11.82 -3.75 -12.72
N LEU A 133 11.80 -4.85 -11.96
CA LEU A 133 11.88 -4.81 -10.50
C LEU A 133 13.26 -4.40 -9.96
N SER A 134 14.31 -4.36 -10.78
CA SER A 134 15.64 -3.85 -10.40
C SER A 134 15.81 -2.33 -10.57
N GLN A 135 14.90 -1.62 -11.25
CA GLN A 135 14.93 -0.15 -11.32
C GLN A 135 14.31 0.48 -10.05
N PRO A 136 14.76 1.64 -9.56
CA PRO A 136 14.05 2.36 -8.50
C PRO A 136 12.60 2.73 -8.90
N GLY A 137 11.67 2.82 -7.95
CA GLY A 137 10.27 3.25 -8.15
C GLY A 137 9.31 2.25 -8.84
N SER A 138 9.81 1.46 -9.80
CA SER A 138 9.05 0.57 -10.71
C SER A 138 8.37 -0.68 -10.10
N GLY A 139 7.47 -0.51 -9.13
CA GLY A 139 6.79 -1.66 -8.51
C GLY A 139 5.68 -1.36 -7.50
N GLY A 140 5.13 -0.14 -7.50
CA GLY A 140 4.17 0.29 -6.48
C GLY A 140 4.82 0.67 -5.14
N ASP A 141 6.15 0.77 -5.11
CA ASP A 141 6.87 1.45 -4.03
C ASP A 141 6.68 2.96 -4.18
N ILE A 142 5.64 3.47 -3.51
CA ILE A 142 5.30 4.88 -3.48
C ILE A 142 6.39 5.75 -2.82
N LYS A 143 7.26 5.17 -1.98
CA LYS A 143 8.37 5.92 -1.37
C LYS A 143 9.41 6.27 -2.42
N ALA A 144 9.94 5.28 -3.15
CA ALA A 144 10.96 5.51 -4.16
C ALA A 144 10.48 6.42 -5.31
N GLU A 145 9.20 6.39 -5.67
CA GLU A 145 8.63 7.30 -6.67
C GLU A 145 8.49 8.75 -6.14
N LEU A 146 8.08 8.94 -4.89
CA LEU A 146 8.05 10.27 -4.26
C LEU A 146 9.46 10.82 -4.00
N GLU A 147 10.44 9.97 -3.69
CA GLU A 147 11.87 10.34 -3.62
C GLU A 147 12.38 10.85 -4.97
N ARG A 148 12.03 10.17 -6.08
CA ARG A 148 12.36 10.60 -7.44
C ARG A 148 11.75 11.97 -7.77
N VAL A 149 10.45 12.15 -7.51
CA VAL A 149 9.74 13.42 -7.78
C VAL A 149 10.30 14.58 -6.94
N LEU A 150 10.63 14.36 -5.67
CA LEU A 150 11.27 15.39 -4.84
C LEU A 150 12.71 15.70 -5.28
N ALA A 151 13.48 14.70 -5.71
CA ALA A 151 14.83 14.91 -6.24
C ALA A 151 14.83 15.71 -7.54
N GLU A 152 13.87 15.45 -8.43
CA GLU A 152 13.66 16.22 -9.68
C GLU A 152 13.19 17.66 -9.39
N ALA A 153 12.29 17.84 -8.42
CA ALA A 153 11.89 19.17 -7.94
C ALA A 153 13.05 19.94 -7.27
N GLY A 154 14.03 19.24 -6.68
CA GLY A 154 15.16 19.80 -5.98
C GLY A 154 16.14 20.65 -6.81
N ALA A 155 15.97 20.70 -8.14
CA ALA A 155 16.70 21.62 -9.01
C ALA A 155 16.26 23.09 -8.86
N ASP A 156 15.07 23.36 -8.31
CA ASP A 156 14.58 24.70 -7.97
C ASP A 156 13.94 24.72 -6.57
N SER A 157 14.44 25.60 -5.70
CA SER A 157 14.00 25.70 -4.31
C SER A 157 12.50 26.00 -4.17
N LYS A 158 11.90 26.72 -5.12
CA LYS A 158 10.46 26.99 -5.09
C LYS A 158 9.66 25.73 -5.49
N THR A 159 10.03 25.07 -6.57
CA THR A 159 9.39 23.84 -7.04
C THR A 159 9.46 22.73 -5.99
N LEU A 160 10.58 22.60 -5.27
CA LEU A 160 10.72 21.70 -4.13
C LEU A 160 9.80 22.06 -2.95
N ALA A 161 9.71 23.36 -2.62
CA ALA A 161 8.82 23.85 -1.57
C ALA A 161 7.34 23.58 -1.90
N ASP A 162 6.92 23.88 -3.13
CA ASP A 162 5.57 23.59 -3.64
C ASP A 162 5.29 22.07 -3.63
N ALA A 163 6.26 21.22 -4.02
CA ALA A 163 6.12 19.76 -3.98
C ALA A 163 5.84 19.22 -2.56
N PHE A 164 6.52 19.73 -1.52
CA PHE A 164 6.24 19.36 -0.13
C PHE A 164 4.85 19.81 0.36
N VAL A 165 4.32 20.92 -0.15
CA VAL A 165 2.94 21.38 0.14
C VAL A 165 1.90 20.48 -0.54
N GLN A 166 2.16 19.99 -1.75
CA GLN A 166 1.27 19.07 -2.46
C GLN A 166 1.34 17.63 -1.91
N LEU A 167 2.47 17.19 -1.36
CA LEU A 167 2.71 15.85 -0.81
C LEU A 167 1.65 15.44 0.25
N ASN A 168 1.34 16.35 1.20
CA ASN A 168 0.31 16.09 2.22
C ASN A 168 -1.10 15.95 1.61
N GLN A 169 -1.40 16.69 0.54
CA GLN A 169 -2.71 16.63 -0.14
C GLN A 169 -2.87 15.33 -0.93
N ALA A 170 -1.83 14.91 -1.67
CA ALA A 170 -1.82 13.65 -2.40
C ALA A 170 -2.01 12.42 -1.48
N LEU A 171 -1.51 12.49 -0.24
CA LEU A 171 -1.63 11.43 0.76
C LEU A 171 -2.85 11.58 1.69
N ALA A 172 -3.66 12.64 1.55
CA ALA A 172 -4.80 12.92 2.42
C ALA A 172 -5.88 11.82 2.40
N ALA A 173 -6.05 11.12 1.28
CA ALA A 173 -7.01 10.01 1.13
C ALA A 173 -6.56 8.68 1.77
N GLN A 174 -5.31 8.54 2.21
CA GLN A 174 -4.82 7.30 2.82
C GLN A 174 -5.40 7.12 4.23
N ALA A 175 -5.83 5.90 4.56
CA ALA A 175 -6.48 5.59 5.83
C ALA A 175 -5.49 5.59 7.03
N ASP A 176 -4.32 4.98 6.87
CA ASP A 176 -3.30 4.93 7.92
C ASP A 176 -2.44 6.22 7.92
N LYS A 177 -2.78 7.11 8.85
CA LYS A 177 -2.11 8.40 9.03
C LYS A 177 -0.72 8.26 9.64
N THR A 178 -0.46 7.22 10.43
CA THR A 178 0.84 6.95 11.04
C THR A 178 1.84 6.46 9.99
N VAL A 179 1.40 5.66 9.03
CA VAL A 179 2.20 5.28 7.84
C VAL A 179 2.49 6.49 6.96
N VAL A 180 1.51 7.37 6.72
CA VAL A 180 1.72 8.64 5.99
C VAL A 180 2.74 9.54 6.71
N TYR A 181 2.62 9.71 8.02
CA TYR A 181 3.59 10.47 8.82
C TYR A 181 5.00 9.90 8.69
N ARG A 182 5.18 8.59 8.88
CA ARG A 182 6.49 7.93 8.75
C ARG A 182 7.08 8.09 7.34
N LEU A 183 6.25 7.95 6.31
CA LEU A 183 6.67 8.18 4.92
C LEU A 183 7.15 9.62 4.71
N ILE A 184 6.41 10.63 5.17
CA ILE A 184 6.78 12.04 5.01
C ILE A 184 8.03 12.38 5.83
N VAL A 185 8.23 11.78 7.01
CA VAL A 185 9.49 11.87 7.78
C VAL A 185 10.68 11.34 6.98
N GLU A 186 10.58 10.16 6.37
CA GLU A 186 11.66 9.62 5.52
C GLU A 186 11.94 10.54 4.31
N LEU A 187 10.89 11.02 3.64
CA LEU A 187 10.99 11.91 2.47
C LEU A 187 11.61 13.28 2.81
N ALA A 188 11.46 13.78 4.04
CA ALA A 188 12.00 15.06 4.47
C ALA A 188 13.49 15.00 4.87
N LYS A 189 14.03 13.82 5.24
CA LYS A 189 15.43 13.66 5.72
C LYS A 189 16.51 14.26 4.80
N PRO A 190 16.44 14.16 3.46
CA PRO A 190 17.47 14.74 2.59
C PRO A 190 17.44 16.28 2.52
N TYR A 191 16.40 16.93 3.05
CA TYR A 191 16.10 18.35 2.83
C TYR A 191 16.07 19.19 4.13
N PRO A 192 17.06 19.07 5.05
CA PRO A 192 17.00 19.68 6.38
C PRO A 192 17.00 21.22 6.41
N GLY A 193 17.27 21.87 5.27
CA GLY A 193 17.20 23.33 5.09
C GLY A 193 15.90 23.85 4.47
N VAL A 194 14.93 22.98 4.14
CA VAL A 194 13.66 23.38 3.49
C VAL A 194 12.55 23.50 4.53
N ALA A 195 12.04 24.72 4.76
CA ALA A 195 11.00 24.97 5.77
C ALA A 195 9.73 24.16 5.50
N GLU A 196 9.35 24.05 4.22
CA GLU A 196 8.18 23.31 3.75
C GLU A 196 8.28 21.80 4.00
N ALA A 197 9.49 21.22 4.02
CA ALA A 197 9.69 19.81 4.36
C ALA A 197 9.41 19.54 5.85
N HIS A 198 9.90 20.42 6.74
CA HIS A 198 9.63 20.34 8.17
C HIS A 198 8.16 20.64 8.49
N PHE A 199 7.55 21.61 7.81
CA PHE A 199 6.10 21.87 7.90
C PHE A 199 5.27 20.67 7.41
N ALA A 200 5.70 19.99 6.34
CA ALA A 200 5.03 18.78 5.84
C ALA A 200 5.04 17.66 6.88
N VAL A 201 6.15 17.48 7.63
CA VAL A 201 6.24 16.55 8.76
C VAL A 201 5.32 16.95 9.92
N ALA A 202 5.30 18.24 10.30
CA ALA A 202 4.44 18.74 11.37
C ALA A 202 2.94 18.51 11.07
N LEU A 203 2.52 18.86 9.85
CA LEU A 203 1.15 18.65 9.37
C LEU A 203 0.78 17.16 9.26
N ALA A 204 1.70 16.32 8.80
CA ALA A 204 1.48 14.87 8.73
C ALA A 204 1.30 14.25 10.12
N GLY A 205 2.01 14.75 11.14
CA GLY A 205 1.86 14.34 12.53
C GLY A 205 0.55 14.80 13.15
N TYR A 206 0.15 16.06 12.92
CA TYR A 206 -1.19 16.56 13.29
C TYR A 206 -2.30 15.66 12.73
N ASN A 207 -2.18 15.26 11.46
CA ASN A 207 -3.12 14.36 10.78
C ASN A 207 -3.21 12.94 11.40
N THR A 208 -2.34 12.56 12.34
CA THR A 208 -2.48 11.28 13.10
C THR A 208 -3.56 11.31 14.19
N GLY A 209 -4.13 12.48 14.50
CA GLY A 209 -5.08 12.67 15.61
C GLY A 209 -4.41 12.82 16.99
N LEU A 210 -3.07 12.80 17.03
CA LEU A 210 -2.25 13.14 18.20
C LEU A 210 -2.53 12.28 19.45
N SER A 211 -2.83 11.00 19.24
CA SER A 211 -2.90 10.00 20.31
C SER A 211 -1.52 9.46 20.72
N ASP A 212 -0.51 9.64 19.86
CA ASP A 212 0.89 9.27 20.10
C ASP A 212 1.68 10.51 20.53
N LEU A 213 2.21 10.50 21.76
CA LEU A 213 2.93 11.63 22.34
C LEU A 213 4.34 11.79 21.76
N GLU A 214 4.97 10.72 21.25
CA GLU A 214 6.29 10.80 20.60
C GLU A 214 6.16 11.46 19.23
N ILE A 215 5.16 11.06 18.44
CA ILE A 215 4.80 11.70 17.17
C ILE A 215 4.42 13.17 17.39
N THR A 216 3.62 13.46 18.42
CA THR A 216 3.22 14.83 18.77
C THR A 216 4.45 15.69 19.10
N ALA A 217 5.34 15.21 19.98
CA ALA A 217 6.55 15.93 20.36
C ALA A 217 7.54 16.08 19.18
N ALA A 218 7.64 15.09 18.29
CA ALA A 218 8.46 15.17 17.08
C ALA A 218 7.91 16.20 16.08
N SER A 219 6.59 16.28 15.94
CA SER A 219 5.92 17.22 15.03
C SER A 219 5.99 18.66 15.54
N ILE A 220 5.98 18.87 16.87
CA ILE A 220 6.28 20.20 17.47
C ILE A 220 7.71 20.63 17.07
N ARG A 221 8.71 19.76 17.24
CA ARG A 221 10.10 20.05 16.84
C ARG A 221 10.24 20.31 15.33
N ALA A 222 9.44 19.66 14.49
CA ALA A 222 9.40 19.93 13.06
C ALA A 222 8.76 21.31 12.76
N ALA A 223 7.68 21.69 13.45
CA ALA A 223 7.08 23.01 13.31
C ALA A 223 8.01 24.13 13.81
N ASP A 224 8.73 23.90 14.92
CA ASP A 224 9.82 24.77 15.38
C ASP A 224 10.88 24.97 14.29
N ARG A 225 11.38 23.87 13.70
CA ARG A 225 12.41 23.95 12.65
C ARG A 225 11.92 24.63 11.37
N ALA A 226 10.65 24.49 11.02
CA ALA A 226 10.05 25.23 9.92
C ALA A 226 10.01 26.75 10.19
N LEU A 227 9.73 27.16 11.43
CA LEU A 227 9.71 28.56 11.86
C LEU A 227 11.12 29.17 12.03
N GLU A 228 12.12 28.38 12.43
CA GLU A 228 13.54 28.79 12.41
C GLU A 228 14.02 29.12 10.98
N LEU A 229 13.65 28.28 10.01
CA LEU A 229 14.01 28.44 8.61
C LEU A 229 13.19 29.54 7.90
N LYS A 230 11.97 29.80 8.37
CA LYS A 230 11.04 30.77 7.78
C LYS A 230 10.29 31.54 8.87
N PRO A 231 10.94 32.51 9.54
CA PRO A 231 10.33 33.31 10.60
C PRO A 231 9.04 34.00 10.14
N GLY A 232 8.08 34.10 11.04
CA GLY A 232 6.77 34.72 10.77
C GLY A 232 5.83 33.91 9.86
N TRP A 233 6.19 32.68 9.45
CA TRP A 233 5.33 31.88 8.57
C TRP A 233 4.07 31.38 9.29
N GLU A 234 2.96 32.11 9.16
CA GLU A 234 1.68 31.86 9.83
C GLU A 234 1.23 30.39 9.80
N ARG A 235 1.33 29.73 8.64
CA ARG A 235 0.90 28.32 8.49
C ARG A 235 1.66 27.37 9.42
N ALA A 236 2.97 27.61 9.61
CA ALA A 236 3.79 26.83 10.54
C ALA A 236 3.54 27.22 12.01
N ALA A 237 3.13 28.47 12.27
CA ALA A 237 2.72 28.90 13.60
C ALA A 237 1.38 28.26 14.03
N LEU A 238 0.38 28.24 13.14
CA LEU A 238 -0.91 27.61 13.40
C LEU A 238 -0.75 26.12 13.71
N ILE A 239 -0.06 25.35 12.85
CA ILE A 239 0.09 23.91 13.08
C ILE A 239 0.87 23.62 14.39
N LYS A 240 1.82 24.48 14.78
CA LYS A 240 2.48 24.40 16.08
C LYS A 240 1.51 24.66 17.24
N ALA A 241 0.63 25.66 17.12
CA ALA A 241 -0.38 25.94 18.13
C ALA A 241 -1.38 24.78 18.29
N ASP A 242 -1.84 24.19 17.19
CA ASP A 242 -2.73 23.01 17.19
C ASP A 242 -2.06 21.80 17.86
N LEU A 243 -0.80 21.54 17.50
CA LEU A 243 0.04 20.48 18.11
C LEU A 243 0.26 20.70 19.61
N LEU A 244 0.46 21.95 20.05
CA LEU A 244 0.59 22.30 21.45
C LEU A 244 -0.74 22.17 22.20
N ALA A 245 -1.85 22.62 21.61
CA ALA A 245 -3.16 22.68 22.28
C ALA A 245 -3.63 21.30 22.77
N LYS A 246 -3.27 20.24 22.04
CA LYS A 246 -3.52 18.85 22.44
C LYS A 246 -2.86 18.43 23.76
N THR A 247 -1.72 19.03 24.12
CA THR A 247 -0.88 18.62 25.25
C THR A 247 -0.80 19.67 26.37
N SER A 248 -0.93 20.96 26.05
CA SER A 248 -1.18 22.05 26.98
C SER A 248 -1.85 23.22 26.22
N PRO A 249 -3.17 23.42 26.39
CA PRO A 249 -3.89 24.58 25.85
C PRO A 249 -3.27 25.92 26.29
N GLU A 250 -2.75 26.00 27.51
CA GLU A 250 -2.03 27.16 28.05
C GLU A 250 -0.67 27.36 27.36
N GLY A 251 -0.02 26.27 26.96
CA GLY A 251 1.19 26.27 26.14
C GLY A 251 0.95 26.84 24.75
N ALA A 252 -0.15 26.43 24.09
CA ALA A 252 -0.57 26.99 22.81
C ALA A 252 -0.91 28.49 22.93
N ILE A 253 -1.67 28.90 23.96
CA ILE A 253 -1.98 30.31 24.24
C ILE A 253 -0.69 31.12 24.47
N ARG A 254 0.22 30.69 25.34
CA ARG A 254 1.50 31.40 25.58
C ARG A 254 2.31 31.52 24.30
N TYR A 255 2.34 30.46 23.48
CA TYR A 255 3.04 30.48 22.20
C TYR A 255 2.43 31.46 21.19
N LEU A 256 1.10 31.47 20.99
CA LEU A 256 0.44 32.39 20.06
C LEU A 256 0.54 33.85 20.50
N ASN A 257 0.44 34.16 21.80
CA ASN A 257 0.71 35.51 22.30
C ASN A 257 2.16 35.95 21.97
N GLY A 258 3.13 35.05 22.11
CA GLY A 258 4.53 35.32 21.75
C GLY A 258 4.76 35.50 20.24
N PHE A 259 4.03 34.76 19.40
CA PHE A 259 4.05 34.91 17.94
C PHE A 259 3.40 36.22 17.48
N LEU A 260 2.25 36.60 18.06
CA LEU A 260 1.58 37.88 17.74
C LEU A 260 2.37 39.10 18.22
N ALA A 261 3.26 38.96 19.20
CA ALA A 261 4.19 40.01 19.58
C ALA A 261 5.29 40.27 18.53
N SER A 262 5.56 39.32 17.62
CA SER A 262 6.51 39.48 16.50
C SER A 262 5.84 39.58 15.12
N VAL A 263 4.58 39.15 14.99
CA VAL A 263 3.75 39.29 13.77
C VAL A 263 2.34 39.81 14.14
N PRO A 264 2.21 41.10 14.54
CA PRO A 264 0.93 41.66 15.03
C PRO A 264 -0.19 41.68 13.98
N GLU A 265 0.16 41.63 12.70
CA GLU A 265 -0.75 41.61 11.56
C GLU A 265 -1.41 40.24 11.31
N SER A 266 -0.98 39.17 12.01
CA SER A 266 -1.48 37.81 11.76
C SER A 266 -2.92 37.64 12.25
N HIS A 267 -3.87 37.93 11.37
CA HIS A 267 -5.30 37.68 11.60
C HIS A 267 -5.58 36.20 11.88
N ALA A 268 -4.83 35.28 11.25
CA ALA A 268 -5.02 33.85 11.44
C ALA A 268 -4.58 33.38 12.85
N ALA A 269 -3.41 33.80 13.32
CA ALA A 269 -2.96 33.51 14.68
C ALA A 269 -3.84 34.21 15.74
N THR A 270 -4.34 35.41 15.43
CA THR A 270 -5.32 36.12 16.28
C THR A 270 -6.63 35.33 16.43
N GLY A 271 -7.14 34.77 15.32
CA GLY A 271 -8.34 33.93 15.32
C GLY A 271 -8.16 32.64 16.12
N ALA A 272 -7.04 31.93 15.92
CA ALA A 272 -6.72 30.71 16.67
C ALA A 272 -6.58 30.98 18.18
N LEU A 273 -5.94 32.08 18.56
CA LEU A 273 -5.83 32.50 19.96
C LEU A 273 -7.20 32.82 20.57
N ALA A 274 -8.08 33.49 19.84
CA ALA A 274 -9.45 33.77 20.27
C ALA A 274 -10.27 32.49 20.47
N GLN A 275 -10.12 31.49 19.60
CA GLN A 275 -10.78 30.18 19.75
C GLN A 275 -10.32 29.46 21.02
N LEU A 276 -9.01 29.40 21.30
CA LEU A 276 -8.48 28.76 22.51
C LEU A 276 -8.96 29.43 23.82
N TYR A 277 -9.21 30.75 23.82
CA TYR A 277 -9.83 31.45 24.95
C TYR A 277 -11.35 31.19 25.11
N VAL A 278 -12.03 30.67 24.08
CA VAL A 278 -13.43 30.24 24.15
C VAL A 278 -13.54 28.80 24.61
N GLU A 279 -12.63 27.92 24.17
CA GLU A 279 -12.60 26.49 24.54
C GLU A 279 -12.19 26.22 26.00
N GLN A 280 -11.72 27.25 26.73
CA GLN A 280 -11.34 27.18 28.16
C GLN A 280 -12.40 27.77 29.11
N LYS A 281 -13.68 27.82 28.70
CA LYS A 281 -14.81 28.34 29.49
C LYS A 281 -15.89 27.30 29.73
#